data_AF-A0A8H7YFQ9-F1
#
_entry.id   AF-A0A8H7YFQ9-F1
#
_cell.length_a   1.000
_cell.length_b   1.000
_cell.length_c   1.000
_cell.angle_alpha   90.00
_cell.angle_beta   90.00
_cell.angle_gamma   90.00
#
_symmetry.space_group_name_H-M   'P 1'
#
loop_
_entity.id
_entity.type
_entity.pdbx_description
1 polymer ?
#
loop_
_entity_poly.entity_id
_entity_poly.type
_entity_poly.pdbx_seq_one_letter_code
_entity_poly.pdbx_strand_id
1 'polypeptide(L)'
;MSFPNCLPADSYEGTIDDITIKWGPSAISNLAENAKLFQVEQTSLEGATEHVAQASAKRLGKIGVRILGSFHNTTTVTATGEKLPNECHCTLSMSPGHAKVHIYVDLTNKMALDDMKVLGESVVRQGKSTPDPTLSSGIYPST
;
A
#
# COMPACT_ATOMS: atom_id res chain seq x y z
N MET A 1 16.95 -9.47 -4.03
CA MET A 1 16.07 -8.82 -5.03
C MET A 1 15.90 -7.38 -4.58
N SER A 2 15.94 -6.39 -5.49
CA SER A 2 15.88 -4.97 -5.11
C SER A 2 14.81 -4.29 -5.94
N PHE A 3 13.73 -3.86 -5.29
CA PHE A 3 12.85 -2.87 -5.89
C PHE A 3 13.65 -1.56 -6.01
N PRO A 4 13.59 -0.83 -7.14
CA PRO A 4 14.43 0.35 -7.33
C PRO A 4 14.03 1.52 -6.44
N ASN A 5 12.76 1.56 -6.01
CA ASN A 5 12.18 2.65 -5.22
C ASN A 5 11.77 2.14 -3.83
N CYS A 6 12.71 1.51 -3.12
CA CYS A 6 12.54 1.09 -1.74
C CYS A 6 13.61 1.70 -0.83
N LEU A 7 13.31 1.77 0.45
CA LEU A 7 14.26 2.12 1.49
C LEU A 7 15.27 0.97 1.69
N PRO A 8 16.40 1.22 2.39
CA PRO A 8 17.23 0.14 2.90
C PRO A 8 16.38 -0.85 3.71
N ALA A 9 16.71 -2.14 3.65
CA ALA A 9 15.98 -3.16 4.40
C ALA A 9 15.88 -2.80 5.90
N ASP A 10 14.71 -3.08 6.50
CA ASP A 10 14.38 -2.77 7.90
C ASP A 10 14.38 -1.27 8.25
N SER A 11 14.46 -0.38 7.25
CA SER A 11 14.34 1.07 7.43
C SER A 11 12.90 1.51 7.20
N TYR A 12 12.19 1.78 8.29
CA TYR A 12 10.77 2.14 8.26
C TYR A 12 10.47 3.61 7.99
N GLU A 13 11.49 4.43 7.72
CA GLU A 13 11.35 5.85 7.40
C GLU A 13 12.53 6.31 6.53
N GLY A 14 12.26 7.17 5.55
CA GLY A 14 13.28 7.74 4.68
C GLY A 14 12.70 8.52 3.52
N THR A 15 13.53 8.84 2.53
CA THR A 15 13.13 9.62 1.35
C THR A 15 13.60 8.93 0.07
N ILE A 16 12.72 8.86 -0.92
CA ILE A 16 12.96 8.29 -2.25
C ILE A 16 12.42 9.27 -3.29
N ASP A 17 13.24 9.76 -4.22
CA ASP A 17 12.83 10.79 -5.21
C ASP A 17 12.09 11.98 -4.58
N ASP A 18 12.63 12.55 -3.49
CA ASP A 18 12.01 13.66 -2.72
C ASP A 18 10.64 13.34 -2.09
N ILE A 19 10.22 12.06 -2.09
CA ILE A 19 9.01 11.57 -1.44
C ILE A 19 9.41 10.94 -0.11
N THR A 20 8.94 11.52 1.00
CA THR A 20 9.14 10.93 2.33
C THR A 20 8.23 9.72 2.48
N ILE A 21 8.81 8.56 2.76
CA ILE A 21 8.09 7.32 3.08
C ILE A 21 8.25 7.03 4.57
N LYS A 22 7.14 6.70 5.23
CA LYS A 22 7.11 6.32 6.63
C LYS A 22 6.12 5.19 6.88
N TRP A 23 6.53 4.15 7.59
CA TRP A 23 5.64 3.08 8.00
C TRP A 23 4.89 3.43 9.28
N GLY A 24 3.60 3.10 9.31
CA GLY A 24 2.78 3.15 10.51
C GLY A 24 3.11 1.96 11.43
N PRO A 25 2.98 2.12 12.77
CA PRO A 25 3.31 1.04 13.72
C PRO A 25 2.58 -0.28 13.43
N SER A 26 1.29 -0.23 13.08
CA SER A 26 0.52 -1.42 12.72
C SER A 26 0.98 -2.07 11.42
N ALA A 27 1.49 -1.30 10.46
CA ALA A 27 2.04 -1.85 9.22
C ALA A 27 3.32 -2.63 9.51
N ILE A 28 4.19 -2.08 10.36
CA ILE A 28 5.42 -2.74 10.82
C ILE A 28 5.10 -4.03 11.57
N SER A 29 4.22 -3.97 12.58
CA SER A 29 3.86 -5.14 13.39
C SER A 29 3.26 -6.30 12.59
N ASN A 30 2.53 -6.01 11.51
CA ASN A 30 1.87 -7.02 10.70
C ASN A 30 2.71 -7.50 9.50
N LEU A 31 3.84 -6.86 9.22
CA LEU A 31 4.61 -7.10 7.99
C LEU A 31 5.08 -8.57 7.88
N ALA A 32 5.60 -9.13 8.97
CA ALA A 32 6.04 -10.53 9.01
C ALA A 32 4.90 -11.52 8.73
N GLU A 33 3.71 -11.28 9.26
CA GLU A 33 2.55 -12.16 9.05
C GLU A 33 2.00 -12.04 7.63
N ASN A 34 1.95 -10.81 7.09
CA ASN A 34 1.58 -10.59 5.70
C ASN A 34 2.59 -11.26 4.75
N ALA A 35 3.90 -11.23 5.04
CA ALA A 35 4.91 -11.90 4.24
C ALA A 35 4.70 -13.43 4.20
N LYS A 36 4.37 -14.04 5.35
CA LYS A 36 4.01 -15.47 5.43
C LYS A 36 2.76 -15.80 4.62
N LEU A 37 1.74 -14.92 4.64
CA LEU A 37 0.50 -15.13 3.88
C LEU A 37 0.77 -15.33 2.39
N PHE A 38 1.74 -14.60 1.83
CA PHE A 38 2.12 -14.70 0.42
C PHE A 38 3.34 -15.61 0.17
N GLN A 39 3.92 -16.21 1.21
CA GLN A 39 5.13 -17.05 1.13
C GLN A 39 6.34 -16.31 0.53
N VAL A 40 6.54 -15.06 0.94
CA VAL A 40 7.63 -14.20 0.48
C VAL A 40 8.48 -13.73 1.65
N GLU A 41 9.71 -13.32 1.37
CA GLU A 41 10.57 -12.68 2.37
C GLU A 41 9.98 -11.34 2.83
N GLN A 42 10.13 -11.05 4.12
CA GLN A 42 9.60 -9.84 4.74
C GLN A 42 10.10 -8.56 4.04
N THR A 43 11.42 -8.49 3.81
CA THR A 43 12.08 -7.35 3.16
C THR A 43 11.69 -7.20 1.70
N SER A 44 11.35 -8.30 1.02
CA SER A 44 10.79 -8.24 -0.34
C SER A 44 9.38 -7.66 -0.35
N LEU A 45 8.52 -8.05 0.60
CA LEU A 45 7.16 -7.48 0.72
C LEU A 45 7.20 -6.00 1.12
N GLU A 46 8.14 -5.63 1.99
CA GLU A 46 8.45 -4.25 2.36
C GLU A 46 8.79 -3.43 1.11
N GLY A 47 9.83 -3.83 0.38
CA GLY A 47 10.29 -3.11 -0.81
C GLY A 47 9.24 -3.03 -1.91
N ALA A 48 8.44 -4.09 -2.11
CA ALA A 48 7.34 -4.08 -3.07
C ALA A 48 6.27 -3.05 -2.68
N THR A 49 5.93 -2.98 -1.39
CA THR A 49 4.95 -2.04 -0.85
C THR A 49 5.43 -0.59 -1.04
N GLU A 50 6.69 -0.32 -0.70
CA GLU A 50 7.31 1.00 -0.86
C GLU A 50 7.38 1.44 -2.31
N HIS A 51 7.73 0.50 -3.20
CA HIS A 51 7.82 0.76 -4.62
C HIS A 51 6.48 1.25 -5.20
N VAL A 52 5.38 0.55 -4.92
CA VAL A 52 4.05 0.98 -5.40
C VAL A 52 3.58 2.25 -4.71
N ALA A 53 3.92 2.43 -3.43
CA ALA A 53 3.57 3.60 -2.66
C ALA A 53 4.24 4.87 -3.19
N GLN A 54 5.53 4.77 -3.53
CA GLN A 54 6.31 5.83 -4.14
C GLN A 54 5.77 6.16 -5.55
N ALA A 55 5.49 5.15 -6.37
CA ALA A 55 4.95 5.36 -7.72
C ALA A 55 3.58 6.06 -7.69
N SER A 56 2.69 5.64 -6.79
CA SER A 56 1.38 6.29 -6.57
C SER A 56 1.54 7.74 -6.10
N ALA A 57 2.43 8.00 -5.14
CA ALA A 57 2.68 9.35 -4.65
C ALA A 57 3.21 10.28 -5.76
N LYS A 58 4.16 9.79 -6.56
CA LYS A 58 4.70 10.51 -7.73
C LYS A 58 3.60 10.85 -8.73
N ARG A 59 2.74 9.88 -9.07
CA ARG A 59 1.58 10.07 -9.97
C ARG A 59 0.61 11.12 -9.44
N LEU A 60 0.34 11.12 -8.13
CA LEU A 60 -0.60 12.01 -7.47
C LEU A 60 0.01 13.37 -7.06
N GLY A 61 1.28 13.63 -7.38
CA GLY A 61 1.98 14.86 -6.97
C GLY A 61 2.09 15.01 -5.45
N LYS A 62 2.27 13.90 -4.73
CA LYS A 62 2.41 13.85 -3.27
C LYS A 62 3.88 13.78 -2.90
N ILE A 63 4.23 14.42 -1.79
CA ILE A 63 5.61 14.49 -1.27
C ILE A 63 5.81 13.65 -0.01
N GLY A 64 4.74 13.08 0.53
CA GLY A 64 4.81 12.24 1.71
C GLY A 64 3.82 11.10 1.66
N VAL A 65 4.26 9.93 2.10
CA VAL A 65 3.49 8.71 2.20
C VAL A 65 3.66 8.12 3.59
N ARG A 66 2.54 7.81 4.22
CA ARG A 66 2.47 6.97 5.39
C ARG A 66 1.83 5.63 5.03
N ILE A 67 2.61 4.56 5.06
CA ILE A 67 2.12 3.19 4.83
C ILE A 67 1.35 2.75 6.09
N LEU A 68 0.05 2.53 5.95
CA LEU A 68 -0.83 2.10 7.04
C LEU A 68 -0.98 0.58 7.11
N GLY A 69 -0.75 -0.11 5.99
CA GLY A 69 -0.62 -1.55 5.90
C GLY A 69 0.09 -1.94 4.60
N SER A 70 0.98 -2.93 4.66
CA SER A 70 1.57 -3.57 3.48
C SER A 70 0.51 -4.33 2.68
N PHE A 71 0.90 -5.05 1.63
CA PHE A 71 -0.04 -5.94 0.94
C PHE A 71 -0.69 -6.93 1.91
N HIS A 72 -2.02 -7.03 1.86
CA HIS A 72 -2.86 -7.90 2.68
C HIS A 72 -4.23 -8.12 2.02
N ASN A 73 -4.96 -9.15 2.48
CA ASN A 73 -6.20 -9.61 1.84
C ASN A 73 -7.44 -9.39 2.72
N THR A 74 -7.39 -8.37 3.58
CA THR A 74 -8.48 -8.09 4.53
C THR A 74 -8.76 -6.60 4.58
N THR A 75 -10.00 -6.22 4.82
CA THR A 75 -10.37 -4.86 5.23
C THR A 75 -10.86 -4.88 6.68
N THR A 76 -10.81 -3.74 7.37
CA THR A 76 -11.37 -3.60 8.71
C THR A 76 -12.54 -2.62 8.67
N VAL A 77 -13.72 -3.10 9.04
CA VAL A 77 -14.92 -2.27 9.21
C VAL A 77 -14.68 -1.33 10.39
N THR A 78 -14.52 -0.03 10.12
CA THR A 78 -14.09 0.93 11.16
C THR A 78 -15.07 1.01 12.33
N ALA A 79 -16.37 0.85 12.08
CA ALA A 79 -17.41 0.95 13.10
C ALA A 79 -17.39 -0.23 14.11
N THR A 80 -17.05 -1.44 13.65
CA THR A 80 -17.13 -2.67 14.44
C THR A 80 -15.76 -3.26 14.78
N GLY A 81 -14.70 -2.83 14.09
CA GLY A 81 -13.39 -3.46 14.12
C GLY A 81 -13.33 -4.83 13.43
N GLU A 82 -14.42 -5.25 12.79
CA GLU A 82 -14.52 -6.55 12.12
C GLU A 82 -13.57 -6.62 10.93
N LYS A 83 -12.81 -7.72 10.83
CA LYS A 83 -11.96 -8.01 9.67
C LYS A 83 -12.72 -8.86 8.67
N LEU A 84 -12.85 -8.36 7.45
CA LEU A 84 -13.50 -9.06 6.34
C LEU A 84 -12.48 -9.36 5.24
N PRO A 85 -12.61 -10.48 4.50
CA PRO A 85 -11.82 -10.70 3.30
C PRO A 85 -11.97 -9.55 2.29
N ASN A 86 -10.88 -9.23 1.60
CA ASN A 86 -10.86 -8.23 0.54
C ASN A 86 -9.84 -8.64 -0.54
N GLU A 87 -9.91 -8.02 -1.71
CA GLU A 87 -8.86 -8.14 -2.73
C GLU A 87 -7.51 -7.67 -2.17
N CYS A 88 -6.42 -8.23 -2.68
CA CYS A 88 -5.07 -7.92 -2.19
C CYS A 88 -4.73 -6.45 -2.44
N HIS A 89 -4.39 -5.73 -1.38
CA HIS A 89 -4.04 -4.31 -1.49
C HIS A 89 -3.09 -3.87 -0.39
N CYS A 90 -2.40 -2.75 -0.61
CA CYS A 90 -1.76 -1.98 0.45
C CYS A 90 -2.53 -0.68 0.73
N THR A 91 -2.37 -0.14 1.94
CA THR A 91 -3.12 1.03 2.40
C THR A 91 -2.18 2.15 2.77
N LEU A 92 -2.40 3.34 2.23
CA LEU A 92 -1.55 4.51 2.37
C LEU A 92 -2.35 5.72 2.86
N SER A 93 -1.67 6.64 3.52
CA SER A 93 -2.12 8.03 3.71
C SER A 93 -1.08 8.97 3.13
N MET A 94 -1.49 9.89 2.26
CA MET A 94 -0.57 10.75 1.52
C MET A 94 -0.71 12.22 1.86
N SER A 95 0.42 12.93 1.92
CA SER A 95 0.50 14.38 2.16
C SER A 95 1.05 15.13 0.94
N PRO A 96 0.61 16.38 0.71
CA PRO A 96 -0.42 17.12 1.46
C PRO A 96 -1.85 16.63 1.21
N GLY A 97 -2.77 16.93 2.14
CA GLY A 97 -4.21 16.70 2.01
C GLY A 97 -4.73 15.36 2.54
N HIS A 98 -3.87 14.55 3.17
CA HIS A 98 -4.22 13.30 3.88
C HIS A 98 -5.17 12.38 3.11
N ALA A 99 -4.93 12.22 1.80
CA ALA A 99 -5.71 11.29 0.98
C ALA A 99 -5.44 9.85 1.45
N LYS A 100 -6.50 9.07 1.63
CA LYS A 100 -6.40 7.63 1.88
C LYS A 100 -6.37 6.92 0.54
N VAL A 101 -5.38 6.07 0.32
CA VAL A 101 -5.18 5.37 -0.94
C VAL A 101 -5.13 3.87 -0.67
N HIS A 102 -5.87 3.09 -1.46
CA HIS A 102 -5.70 1.64 -1.55
C HIS A 102 -5.16 1.30 -2.93
N ILE A 103 -4.02 0.60 -2.99
CA ILE A 103 -3.43 0.12 -4.24
C ILE A 103 -3.68 -1.39 -4.31
N TYR A 104 -4.46 -1.82 -5.29
CA TYR A 104 -4.87 -3.21 -5.48
C TYR A 104 -3.94 -3.91 -6.44
N VAL A 105 -3.60 -5.16 -6.13
CA VAL A 105 -2.66 -5.99 -6.89
C VAL A 105 -3.20 -7.41 -7.07
N ASP A 106 -2.71 -8.14 -8.08
CA ASP A 106 -3.05 -9.54 -8.32
C ASP A 106 -2.19 -10.54 -7.52
N LEU A 107 -1.53 -10.07 -6.45
CA LEU A 107 -0.64 -10.89 -5.64
C LEU A 107 -1.39 -12.05 -4.97
N THR A 108 -0.89 -13.26 -5.21
CA THR A 108 -1.35 -14.50 -4.56
C THR A 108 -0.17 -15.25 -3.96
N ASN A 109 -0.43 -16.24 -3.10
CA ASN A 109 0.61 -17.07 -2.48
C ASN A 109 1.32 -18.05 -3.44
N LYS A 110 1.01 -18.02 -4.74
CA LYS A 110 1.65 -18.84 -5.78
C LYS A 110 2.44 -18.01 -6.79
N MET A 111 2.45 -16.70 -6.62
CA MET A 111 3.03 -15.75 -7.56
C MET A 111 4.33 -15.18 -6.99
N ALA A 112 5.36 -15.03 -7.81
CA ALA A 112 6.54 -14.28 -7.43
C ALA A 112 6.20 -12.78 -7.36
N LEU A 113 6.74 -12.04 -6.38
CA LEU A 113 6.47 -10.61 -6.25
C LEU A 113 6.80 -9.80 -7.51
N ASP A 114 7.77 -10.23 -8.30
CA ASP A 114 8.15 -9.56 -9.56
C ASP A 114 7.09 -9.70 -10.67
N ASP A 115 6.24 -10.73 -10.58
CA ASP A 115 5.16 -10.96 -11.55
C ASP A 115 3.88 -10.20 -11.16
N MET A 116 3.86 -9.58 -9.97
CA MET A 116 2.73 -8.83 -9.44
C MET A 116 2.42 -7.62 -10.32
N LYS A 117 1.14 -7.39 -10.56
CA LYS A 117 0.60 -6.24 -11.28
C LYS A 117 -0.29 -5.41 -10.39
N VAL A 118 -0.16 -4.09 -10.53
CA VAL A 118 -1.14 -3.14 -10.00
C VAL A 118 -2.39 -3.22 -10.87
N LEU A 119 -3.51 -3.60 -10.25
CA LEU A 119 -4.83 -3.70 -10.89
C LEU A 119 -5.51 -2.34 -10.92
N GLY A 120 -5.41 -1.60 -9.81
CA GLY A 120 -6.04 -0.31 -9.68
C GLY A 120 -5.70 0.37 -8.37
N GLU A 121 -6.19 1.59 -8.25
CA GLU A 121 -5.90 2.50 -7.17
C GLU A 121 -7.16 3.30 -6.83
N SER A 122 -7.61 3.15 -5.60
CA SER A 122 -8.75 3.89 -5.05
C SER A 122 -8.25 5.03 -4.18
N VAL A 123 -8.60 6.27 -4.53
CA VAL A 123 -8.15 7.48 -3.83
C VAL A 123 -9.34 8.18 -3.18
N VAL A 124 -9.35 8.23 -1.85
CA VAL A 124 -10.38 8.92 -1.06
C VAL A 124 -9.77 10.18 -0.44
N ARG A 125 -10.31 11.36 -0.80
CA ARG A 125 -9.87 12.64 -0.22
C ARG A 125 -10.24 12.73 1.26
N GLN A 126 -9.46 13.48 2.03
CA GLN A 126 -9.79 13.73 3.44
C GLN A 126 -11.21 14.28 3.60
N GLY A 127 -11.96 13.72 4.55
CA GLY A 127 -13.35 14.10 4.83
C GLY A 127 -14.37 13.58 3.80
N LYS A 128 -13.97 12.74 2.84
CA LYS A 128 -14.86 12.02 1.93
C LYS A 128 -14.92 10.54 2.30
N SER A 129 -16.01 9.89 1.91
CA SER A 129 -16.22 8.45 2.08
C SER A 129 -16.12 7.68 0.76
N THR A 130 -16.23 8.37 -0.38
CA THR A 130 -16.21 7.75 -1.70
C THR A 130 -14.90 8.02 -2.43
N PRO A 131 -14.42 7.06 -3.25
CA PRO A 131 -13.28 7.28 -4.14
C PRO A 131 -13.54 8.43 -5.11
N ASP A 132 -12.50 9.23 -5.36
CA ASP A 132 -12.53 10.30 -6.35
C ASP A 132 -12.21 9.72 -7.74
N PRO A 133 -13.14 9.72 -8.70
CA PRO A 133 -12.94 9.13 -10.02
C PRO A 133 -11.91 9.90 -10.87
N THR A 134 -11.57 11.14 -10.50
CA THR A 134 -10.55 11.95 -11.20
C THR A 134 -9.13 11.65 -10.73
N LEU A 135 -8.97 11.01 -9.57
CA LEU A 135 -7.68 10.65 -8.98
C LEU A 135 -7.43 9.14 -8.98
N SER A 136 -8.51 8.37 -8.87
CA SER A 136 -8.50 6.90 -8.89
C SER A 136 -8.26 6.36 -10.30
N SER A 137 -7.75 5.14 -10.41
CA SER A 137 -7.42 4.53 -11.71
C SER A 137 -7.53 3.00 -11.66
N GLY A 138 -7.69 2.37 -12.82
CA GLY A 138 -7.72 0.91 -12.94
C GLY A 138 -8.95 0.26 -12.32
N ILE A 139 -8.79 -1.02 -11.93
CA ILE A 139 -9.84 -1.86 -11.36
C ILE A 139 -9.63 -1.94 -9.85
N TYR A 140 -10.64 -1.54 -9.10
CA TYR A 140 -10.70 -1.68 -7.65
C TYR A 140 -12.12 -2.03 -7.22
N PRO A 141 -12.31 -2.75 -6.10
CA PRO A 141 -13.63 -3.06 -5.56
C PRO A 141 -14.45 -1.79 -5.34
N SER A 142 -15.68 -1.76 -5.87
CA SER A 142 -16.68 -0.79 -5.46
C SER A 142 -17.03 -1.04 -3.98
N THR A 143 -16.63 -0.10 -3.13
CA THR A 143 -16.98 -0.05 -1.70
C THR A 143 -18.48 0.11 -1.47
#